data_AF-A0A126YXC1-F1
#
_entry.id   AF-A0A126YXC1-F1
#
_cell.length_a   1.000
_cell.length_b   1.000
_cell.length_c   1.000
_cell.angle_alpha   90.00
_cell.angle_beta   90.00
_cell.angle_gamma   90.00
#
_symmetry.space_group_name_H-M   'P 1'
#
loop_
_entity.id
_entity.type
_entity.pdbx_description
1 polymer ?
#
loop_
_entity_poly.entity_id
_entity_poly.type
_entity_poly.pdbx_seq_one_letter_code
_entity_poly.pdbx_strand_id
1 'polypeptide(L)' 'MDIDYAGGGGWLTLALVNAGLAESKGRSRLTWFLVSIVLGPFATLLIVTWPRPEPRPDPR' A
#
# COMPACT_ATOMS: atom_id res chain seq x y z
N MET A 1 -23.62 -21.21 8.91
CA MET A 1 -22.27 -20.93 8.37
C MET A 1 -22.07 -19.44 8.57
N ASP A 2 -21.65 -19.07 9.77
CA ASP A 2 -21.21 -17.71 10.06
C ASP A 2 -19.92 -17.54 9.29
N ILE A 3 -19.99 -16.87 8.15
CA ILE A 3 -18.79 -16.54 7.40
C ILE A 3 -18.14 -15.45 8.23
N ASP A 4 -17.12 -15.82 9.01
CA ASP A 4 -16.17 -14.89 9.61
C ASP A 4 -15.43 -14.15 8.47
N TYR A 5 -16.10 -13.18 7.86
CA TYR A 5 -15.56 -12.35 6.77
C TYR A 5 -14.33 -11.53 7.19
N ALA A 6 -13.96 -11.56 8.48
CA ALA A 6 -12.79 -10.93 9.05
C ALA A 6 -11.49 -11.78 8.93
N GLY A 7 -11.54 -12.94 8.27
CA GLY A 7 -10.42 -13.86 8.19
C GLY A 7 -9.33 -13.43 7.22
N GLY A 8 -8.31 -12.72 7.71
CA GLY A 8 -6.89 -12.65 7.26
C GLY A 8 -6.53 -12.54 5.76
N GLY A 9 -7.08 -13.40 4.90
CA GLY A 9 -6.80 -13.45 3.46
C GLY A 9 -7.25 -12.21 2.70
N GLY A 10 -8.47 -11.72 2.93
CA GLY A 10 -8.94 -10.49 2.28
C GLY A 10 -8.08 -9.26 2.63
N TRP A 11 -7.63 -9.19 3.88
CA TRP A 11 -6.74 -8.14 4.38
C TRP A 11 -5.33 -8.22 3.78
N LEU A 12 -4.77 -9.43 3.68
CA LEU A 12 -3.46 -9.66 3.06
C LEU A 12 -3.49 -9.36 1.55
N THR A 13 -4.57 -9.74 0.85
CA THR A 13 -4.76 -9.41 -0.56
C THR A 13 -4.83 -7.90 -0.77
N LEU A 14 -5.58 -7.17 0.06
CA LEU A 14 -5.61 -5.70 0.02
C LEU A 14 -4.21 -5.10 0.27
N ALA A 15 -3.46 -5.65 1.22
CA ALA A 15 -2.10 -5.20 1.48
C ALA A 15 -1.15 -5.40 0.29
N LEU A 16 -1.26 -6.51 -0.43
CA LEU A 16 -0.49 -6.77 -1.65
C LEU A 16 -0.87 -5.82 -2.80
N VAL A 17 -2.16 -5.56 -3.00
CA VAL A 17 -2.65 -4.63 -4.03
C VAL A 17 -2.15 -3.21 -3.77
N ASN A 18 -2.25 -2.75 -2.52
CA ASN A 18 -1.73 -1.45 -2.09
C ASN A 18 -0.21 -1.34 -2.31
N ALA A 19 0.54 -2.40 -2.01
CA ALA A 19 1.97 -2.45 -2.25
C ALA A 19 2.34 -2.29 -3.73
N GLY A 20 1.60 -2.95 -4.64
CA GLY A 20 1.78 -2.82 -6.09
C GLY A 20 1.41 -1.44 -6.63
N LEU A 21 0.37 -0.82 -6.07
CA LEU A 21 -0.01 0.56 -6.43
C LEU A 21 1.06 1.57 -6.02
N ALA A 22 1.68 1.38 -4.85
CA ALA A 22 2.77 2.22 -4.38
C ALA A 22 4.05 2.03 -5.22
N GLU A 23 4.37 0.79 -5.61
CA GLU A 23 5.50 0.48 -6.50
C GLU A 23 5.35 1.20 -7.85
N SER A 24 4.15 1.20 -8.42
CA SER A 24 3.83 1.89 -9.68
C SER A 24 4.03 3.42 -9.59
N LYS A 25 3.98 4.00 -8.38
CA LYS A 25 4.26 5.43 -8.14
C LYS A 25 5.74 5.73 -7.88
N GLY A 26 6.63 4.72 -7.89
CA GLY A 26 8.05 4.87 -7.55
C GLY A 26 8.33 4.88 -6.04
N ARG A 27 7.44 4.29 -5.24
CA ARG A 27 7.61 4.13 -3.79
C ARG A 27 7.96 2.67 -3.46
N SER A 28 8.58 2.44 -2.30
CA SER A 28 8.98 1.09 -1.85
C SER A 28 7.77 0.17 -1.63
N ARG A 29 7.64 -0.91 -2.44
CA ARG A 29 6.60 -1.93 -2.30
C ARG A 29 6.52 -2.50 -0.88
N LEU A 30 7.66 -2.86 -0.30
CA LEU A 30 7.73 -3.53 1.00
C LEU A 30 7.28 -2.63 2.16
N THR A 31 7.65 -1.35 2.11
CA THR A 31 7.21 -0.37 3.12
C THR A 31 5.70 -0.21 3.09
N TRP A 32 5.11 -0.08 1.89
CA TRP A 32 3.66 0.09 1.74
C TRP A 32 2.85 -1.19 1.97
N PHE A 33 3.45 -2.36 1.74
CA PHE A 33 2.90 -3.64 2.15
C PHE A 33 2.76 -3.75 3.68
N LEU A 34 3.85 -3.48 4.41
CA LEU A 34 3.85 -3.52 5.88
C LEU A 34 2.89 -2.49 6.48
N VAL A 35 2.87 -1.28 5.92
CA VAL A 35 1.90 -0.23 6.27
C VAL A 35 0.47 -0.73 6.06
N SER A 36 0.18 -1.43 4.96
CA SER A 36 -1.16 -1.93 4.67
C SER A 36 -1.58 -3.13 5.53
N ILE A 37 -0.65 -3.95 6.00
CA ILE A 37 -0.95 -5.00 6.98
C ILE A 37 -1.42 -4.39 8.30
N VAL A 38 -0.81 -3.29 8.73
CA VAL A 38 -1.12 -2.63 10.02
C VAL A 38 -2.33 -1.70 9.92
N LEU A 39 -2.44 -0.90 8.86
CA LEU A 39 -3.48 0.13 8.69
C LEU A 39 -4.67 -0.32 7.84
N GLY A 40 -4.56 -1.42 7.11
CA GLY A 40 -5.65 -1.93 6.26
C GLY A 40 -6.08 -0.96 5.16
N PRO A 41 -7.38 -0.74 4.93
CA PRO A 41 -7.88 0.15 3.88
C PRO A 41 -7.47 1.61 4.05
N PHE A 42 -7.06 2.05 5.25
CA PHE A 42 -6.50 3.39 5.47
C PHE A 42 -5.14 3.59 4.79
N ALA A 43 -4.37 2.50 4.58
CA ALA A 43 -3.14 2.57 3.81
C ALA A 43 -3.41 2.96 2.34
N THR A 44 -4.56 2.56 1.78
CA THR A 44 -4.97 2.93 0.42
C THR A 44 -5.22 4.43 0.30
N LEU A 45 -5.87 5.03 1.30
CA LEU A 45 -6.08 6.49 1.34
C LEU A 45 -4.75 7.25 1.39
N LEU A 46 -3.78 6.76 2.17
CA LEU A 46 -2.44 7.34 2.22
C LEU A 46 -1.69 7.17 0.88
N ILE A 47 -1.75 6.00 0.24
CA ILE A 47 -1.10 5.78 -1.07
C ILE A 47 -1.68 6.68 -2.16
N VAL A 48 -3.01 6.88 -2.15
CA VAL A 48 -3.70 7.65 -3.19
C VAL A 48 -3.46 9.15 -3.00
N THR A 49 -3.59 9.67 -1.78
CA THR A 49 -3.47 11.10 -1.47
C THR A 49 -2.02 11.59 -1.40
N TRP A 50 -1.06 10.71 -1.13
CA TRP A 50 0.33 11.13 -0.98
C TRP A 50 0.98 11.48 -2.33
N PRO A 51 1.61 12.67 -2.46
CA PRO A 51 2.22 13.10 -3.71
C PRO A 51 3.42 12.21 -4.10
N ARG A 52 3.67 12.11 -5.41
CA ARG A 52 4.85 11.38 -5.92
C ARG A 52 6.10 11.99 -5.30
N PRO A 53 7.11 11.19 -4.87
CA PRO A 53 8.37 11.79 -4.45
C PRO A 53 8.97 12.46 -5.69
N GLU A 54 9.29 13.75 -5.57
CA GLU A 54 10.00 14.48 -6.62
C GLU A 54 11.25 13.67 -7.02
N PRO A 55 11.53 13.53 -8.32
CA PRO A 55 12.83 13.05 -8.76
C PRO A 55 13.91 13.90 -8.08
N ARG A 56 14.90 13.25 -7.47
CA ARG A 56 16.08 13.96 -6.98
C ARG A 56 16.66 14.75 -8.16
N PRO A 57 16.87 16.08 -8.02
CA PRO A 57 17.48 16.87 -9.08
C PRO A 57 18.81 16.23 -9.50
N ASP A 58 18.99 15.97 -10.79
CA ASP A 58 20.27 15.51 -11.33
C ASP A 58 21.28 16.67 -11.20
N PRO A 59 22.42 16.50 -10.51
CA PRO A 59 23.43 17.56 -10.35
C PRO A 59 24.24 17.88 -11.61
N ARG A 60 23.80 17.45 -12.80
CA ARG A 60 24.54 17.62 -14.07
C ARG A 60 24.17 18.88 -14.81
#